data_AF-A0AA39CIJ9-F1
#
_entry.id   AF-A0AA39CIJ9-F1
#
_cell.length_a   1.000
_cell.length_b   1.000
_cell.length_c   1.000
_cell.angle_alpha   90.00
_cell.angle_beta   90.00
_cell.angle_gamma   90.00
#
_symmetry.space_group_name_H-M   'P 1'
#
loop_
_entity.id
_entity.type
_entity.pdbx_description
1 polymer ?
#
loop_
_entity_poly.entity_id
_entity_poly.type
_entity_poly.pdbx_seq_one_letter_code
_entity_poly.pdbx_strand_id
1 'polypeptide(L)'
;MSTADPQPPQCVGHNYVTIDLIPMDLNMTTSLLQDAIAEIRKMIANLKSHDRLEADESGSEPPSKKRKAKKGKQSIGIREQVSEVLNKITHTEDWSGQRSIQSLIREHGKEWARKWGHPNGVMHDMLRVYPECRYEITRDRSKHDTVFNSIDTFRSVSSTLRNEGQKAATRQAAKEAEKTAKAKNPS
;
A
#
# COMPACT_ATOMS: atom_id res chain seq x y z
N MET A 1 -5.36 43.13 11.72
CA MET A 1 -5.52 43.04 10.25
C MET A 1 -5.59 41.57 9.90
N SER A 2 -6.72 41.11 9.34
CA SER A 2 -6.95 39.69 9.04
C SER A 2 -6.17 39.30 7.79
N THR A 3 -5.22 38.38 7.89
CA THR A 3 -4.39 37.85 6.80
C THR A 3 -5.06 36.63 6.15
N ALA A 4 -6.35 36.73 5.83
CA ALA A 4 -7.00 35.69 5.06
C ALA A 4 -6.65 35.91 3.57
N ASP A 5 -5.93 34.96 2.98
CA ASP A 5 -5.71 34.94 1.54
C ASP A 5 -7.05 35.09 0.81
N PRO A 6 -7.14 35.93 -0.24
CA PRO A 6 -8.38 36.11 -0.98
C PRO A 6 -8.81 34.77 -1.56
N GLN A 7 -10.00 34.29 -1.13
CA GLN A 7 -10.58 33.10 -1.74
C GLN A 7 -10.79 33.39 -3.24
N PRO A 8 -10.35 32.48 -4.13
CA PRO A 8 -10.59 32.63 -5.55
C PRO A 8 -12.11 32.67 -5.82
N PRO A 9 -12.54 33.38 -6.87
CA PRO A 9 -13.95 33.43 -7.24
C PRO A 9 -14.48 32.00 -7.43
N GLN A 10 -15.56 31.69 -6.72
CA GLN A 10 -16.27 30.42 -6.88
C GLN A 10 -16.94 30.38 -8.24
N CYS A 11 -17.02 29.20 -8.85
CA CYS A 11 -17.72 28.97 -10.10
C CYS A 11 -19.24 29.16 -9.85
N VAL A 12 -19.77 30.38 -10.06
CA VAL A 12 -21.17 30.70 -9.77
C VAL A 12 -22.08 30.19 -10.89
N GLY A 13 -23.07 29.37 -10.57
CA GLY A 13 -24.13 28.96 -11.49
C GLY A 13 -23.86 27.69 -12.30
N HIS A 14 -22.70 27.08 -12.14
CA HIS A 14 -22.45 25.75 -12.67
C HIS A 14 -22.46 24.73 -11.53
N ASN A 15 -23.57 24.01 -11.40
CA ASN A 15 -23.59 22.75 -10.65
C ASN A 15 -22.86 21.70 -11.49
N TYR A 16 -21.55 21.90 -11.75
CA TYR A 16 -20.70 20.78 -12.13
C TYR A 16 -20.60 19.93 -10.89
N VAL A 17 -21.46 18.92 -10.85
CA VAL A 17 -21.34 17.82 -9.91
C VAL A 17 -20.04 17.11 -10.31
N THR A 18 -18.91 17.65 -9.86
CA THR A 18 -17.60 16.99 -9.88
C THR A 18 -17.74 15.58 -9.29
N ILE A 19 -18.71 15.41 -8.39
CA ILE A 19 -19.20 14.14 -7.81
C ILE A 19 -19.68 13.12 -8.87
N ASP A 20 -20.34 13.51 -9.98
CA ASP A 20 -20.78 12.57 -11.04
C ASP A 20 -19.62 12.18 -11.98
N LEU A 21 -18.53 12.94 -11.92
CA LEU A 21 -17.27 12.63 -12.59
C LEU A 21 -16.29 11.88 -11.68
N ILE A 22 -16.62 11.52 -10.44
CA ILE A 22 -15.69 10.80 -9.52
C ILE A 22 -16.21 9.37 -9.25
N PRO A 23 -15.87 8.36 -10.08
CA PRO A 23 -16.10 6.95 -9.78
C PRO A 23 -15.18 6.37 -8.69
N MET A 24 -14.27 7.17 -8.12
CA MET A 24 -13.29 6.73 -7.12
C MET A 24 -13.08 7.75 -6.00
N ASP A 25 -13.33 7.33 -4.77
CA ASP A 25 -13.00 8.13 -3.58
C ASP A 25 -11.47 8.16 -3.38
N LEU A 26 -10.87 9.31 -3.72
CA LEU A 26 -9.42 9.53 -3.59
C LEU A 26 -8.97 9.55 -2.13
N ASN A 27 -9.80 10.01 -1.20
CA ASN A 27 -9.45 10.03 0.23
C ASN A 27 -9.39 8.61 0.76
N MET A 28 -10.42 7.81 0.47
CA MET A 28 -10.43 6.39 0.85
C MET A 28 -9.26 5.63 0.22
N THR A 29 -8.95 5.92 -1.05
CA THR A 29 -7.82 5.31 -1.75
C THR A 29 -6.48 5.65 -1.07
N THR A 30 -6.29 6.91 -0.69
CA THR A 30 -5.10 7.35 0.06
C THR A 30 -5.01 6.66 1.41
N SER A 31 -6.09 6.61 2.18
CA SER A 31 -6.12 5.96 3.50
C SER A 31 -5.74 4.48 3.42
N LEU A 32 -6.35 3.73 2.50
CA LEU A 32 -6.01 2.31 2.31
C LEU A 32 -4.55 2.10 1.89
N LEU A 33 -3.99 2.97 1.05
CA LEU A 33 -2.56 2.89 0.71
C LEU A 33 -1.66 3.19 1.92
N GLN A 34 -2.04 4.15 2.76
CA GLN A 34 -1.29 4.51 3.97
C GLN A 34 -1.30 3.39 5.01
N ASP A 35 -2.45 2.73 5.21
CA ASP A 35 -2.56 1.57 6.08
C ASP A 35 -1.66 0.41 5.60
N ALA A 36 -1.58 0.21 4.27
CA ALA A 36 -0.73 -0.84 3.69
C ALA A 36 0.74 -0.54 3.92
N ILE A 37 1.12 0.72 3.75
CA ILE A 37 2.47 1.21 4.03
C ILE A 37 2.82 1.01 5.51
N ALA A 38 1.91 1.33 6.43
CA ALA A 38 2.12 1.17 7.86
C ALA A 38 2.35 -0.29 8.24
N GLU A 39 1.53 -1.21 7.72
CA GLU A 39 1.68 -2.64 7.98
C GLU A 39 3.01 -3.18 7.42
N ILE A 40 3.38 -2.79 6.20
CA ILE A 40 4.68 -3.17 5.62
C ILE A 40 5.84 -2.65 6.47
N ARG A 41 5.76 -1.41 6.98
CA ARG A 41 6.79 -0.85 7.87
C ARG A 41 6.91 -1.61 9.19
N LYS A 42 5.78 -2.01 9.79
CA LYS A 42 5.76 -2.84 10.99
C LYS A 42 6.46 -4.19 10.74
N MET A 43 6.22 -4.80 9.59
CA MET A 43 6.86 -6.06 9.22
C MET A 43 8.36 -5.92 8.94
N ILE A 44 8.79 -4.81 8.32
CA ILE A 44 10.21 -4.47 8.18
C ILE A 44 10.86 -4.34 9.57
N ALA A 45 10.21 -3.66 10.51
CA ALA A 45 10.71 -3.54 11.87
C ALA A 45 10.84 -4.90 12.57
N ASN A 46 9.82 -5.76 12.44
CA ASN A 46 9.83 -7.11 13.00
C ASN A 46 10.98 -7.96 12.42
N LEU A 47 11.21 -7.92 11.11
CA LEU A 47 12.33 -8.63 10.48
C LEU A 47 13.70 -8.13 10.98
N LYS A 48 13.85 -6.83 11.18
CA LYS A 48 15.11 -6.26 11.68
C LYS A 48 15.37 -6.63 13.14
N SER A 49 14.34 -6.67 13.97
CA SER A 49 14.46 -6.94 15.40
C SER A 49 14.55 -8.43 15.74
N HIS A 50 13.87 -9.29 14.97
CA HIS A 50 13.66 -10.69 15.34
C HIS A 50 14.17 -11.72 14.32
N ASP A 51 14.71 -11.28 13.17
CA ASP A 51 15.08 -12.17 12.05
C ASP A 51 13.92 -13.08 11.59
N ARG A 52 12.66 -12.70 11.86
CA ARG A 52 11.45 -13.44 11.47
C ARG A 52 10.27 -12.49 11.27
N LEU A 53 9.32 -12.87 10.42
CA LEU A 53 7.99 -12.27 10.43
C LEU A 53 7.18 -12.98 11.52
N GLU A 54 6.66 -12.23 12.49
CA GLU A 54 5.69 -12.81 13.40
C GLU A 54 4.44 -13.14 12.59
N ALA A 55 4.03 -14.41 12.59
CA ALA A 55 2.72 -14.78 12.08
C ALA A 55 1.70 -14.09 12.98
N ASP A 56 0.80 -13.30 12.38
CA ASP A 56 -0.34 -12.75 13.07
C ASP A 56 -1.07 -13.88 13.82
N GLU A 57 -0.92 -13.91 15.15
CA GLU A 57 -1.82 -14.65 16.04
C GLU A 57 -3.16 -13.90 16.21
N SER A 58 -3.44 -12.89 15.38
CA SER A 58 -4.69 -12.12 15.35
C SER A 58 -5.81 -12.83 14.58
N GLY A 59 -5.94 -14.14 14.82
CA GLY A 59 -6.99 -14.99 14.25
C GLY A 59 -7.54 -15.94 15.30
N SER A 60 -8.33 -15.41 16.23
CA SER A 60 -9.34 -16.10 17.04
C SER A 60 -9.05 -17.53 17.49
N GLU A 61 -8.38 -17.71 18.63
CA GLU A 61 -8.65 -18.85 19.53
C GLU A 61 -8.25 -18.43 20.97
N PRO A 62 -9.11 -18.61 22.00
CA PRO A 62 -8.77 -18.26 23.38
C PRO A 62 -7.68 -19.20 23.92
N PRO A 63 -6.95 -18.80 24.98
CA PRO A 63 -5.79 -19.53 25.50
C PRO A 63 -6.25 -20.75 26.29
N SER A 64 -6.75 -21.78 25.61
CA SER A 64 -7.12 -23.04 26.24
C SER A 64 -6.89 -24.20 25.29
N LYS A 65 -5.64 -24.66 25.30
CA LYS A 65 -5.12 -26.02 25.06
C LYS A 65 -3.83 -25.88 24.28
N LYS A 66 -2.73 -26.30 24.91
CA LYS A 66 -1.46 -26.60 24.24
C LYS A 66 -1.73 -27.59 23.11
N ARG A 67 -2.04 -27.09 21.91
CA ARG A 67 -2.08 -27.88 20.68
C ARG A 67 -0.65 -28.36 20.48
N LYS A 68 -0.41 -29.65 20.72
CA LYS A 68 0.84 -30.32 20.39
C LYS A 68 1.20 -29.91 18.96
N ALA A 69 2.37 -29.31 18.79
CA ALA A 69 2.89 -28.91 17.50
C ALA A 69 2.79 -30.12 16.55
N LYS A 70 1.95 -30.00 15.50
CA LYS A 70 1.93 -30.96 14.40
C LYS A 70 3.34 -30.95 13.80
N LYS A 71 4.15 -31.96 14.17
CA LYS A 71 5.35 -32.37 13.42
C LYS A 71 4.92 -32.52 11.96
N GLY A 72 5.38 -31.62 11.09
CA GLY A 72 5.08 -31.69 9.66
C GLY A 72 4.87 -30.34 8.95
N LYS A 73 4.70 -29.21 9.66
CA LYS A 73 4.82 -27.91 8.98
C LYS A 73 6.30 -27.66 8.71
N GLN A 74 6.73 -27.84 7.46
CA GLN A 74 7.96 -27.22 6.97
C GLN A 74 7.92 -25.75 7.41
N SER A 75 8.95 -25.30 8.12
CA SER A 75 9.11 -23.90 8.41
C SER A 75 9.26 -23.18 7.08
N ILE A 76 8.20 -22.52 6.63
CA ILE A 76 8.21 -21.66 5.44
C ILE A 76 9.40 -20.71 5.59
N GLY A 77 10.29 -20.67 4.61
CA GLY A 77 11.49 -19.84 4.67
C GLY A 77 11.11 -18.36 4.74
N ILE A 78 11.93 -17.51 5.39
CA ILE A 78 11.63 -16.08 5.56
C ILE A 78 11.27 -15.40 4.24
N ARG A 79 11.94 -15.76 3.14
CA ARG A 79 11.65 -15.24 1.80
C ARG A 79 10.23 -15.56 1.33
N GLU A 80 9.77 -16.77 1.61
CA GLU A 80 8.44 -17.23 1.22
C GLU A 80 7.37 -16.57 2.10
N GLN A 81 7.63 -16.42 3.41
CA GLN A 81 6.76 -15.64 4.31
C GLN A 81 6.58 -14.19 3.84
N VAL A 82 7.67 -13.53 3.45
CA VAL A 82 7.63 -12.16 2.89
C VAL A 82 6.79 -12.12 1.60
N SER A 83 6.93 -13.14 0.74
CA SER A 83 6.16 -13.22 -0.50
C SER A 83 4.66 -13.42 -0.23
N GLU A 84 4.30 -14.32 0.67
CA GLU A 84 2.90 -14.58 1.05
C GLU A 84 2.22 -13.34 1.62
N VAL A 85 2.91 -12.65 2.53
CA VAL A 85 2.45 -11.41 3.15
C VAL A 85 2.24 -10.30 2.13
N LEU A 86 3.23 -10.05 1.27
CA LEU A 86 3.10 -9.04 0.23
C LEU A 86 1.98 -9.38 -0.75
N ASN A 87 1.82 -10.67 -1.06
CA ASN A 87 0.72 -11.14 -1.90
C ASN A 87 -0.63 -10.89 -1.23
N LYS A 88 -0.76 -11.15 0.08
CA LYS A 88 -1.97 -10.87 0.84
C LYS A 88 -2.32 -9.38 0.79
N ILE A 89 -1.42 -8.50 1.22
CA ILE A 89 -1.65 -7.04 1.25
C ILE A 89 -1.97 -6.50 -0.15
N THR A 90 -1.27 -6.98 -1.18
CA THR A 90 -1.39 -6.42 -2.54
C THR A 90 -2.62 -6.93 -3.27
N HIS A 91 -2.97 -8.21 -3.11
CA HIS A 91 -3.89 -8.92 -4.00
C HIS A 91 -5.17 -9.41 -3.34
N THR A 92 -5.27 -9.52 -2.02
CA THR A 92 -6.53 -9.98 -1.39
C THR A 92 -7.44 -8.81 -1.04
N GLU A 93 -8.75 -9.07 -1.08
CA GLU A 93 -9.79 -8.12 -0.67
C GLU A 93 -9.93 -8.07 0.85
N ASP A 94 -9.54 -9.14 1.56
CA ASP A 94 -9.56 -9.25 3.02
C ASP A 94 -8.83 -8.11 3.72
N TRP A 95 -7.82 -7.54 3.08
CA TRP A 95 -6.99 -6.49 3.66
C TRP A 95 -7.64 -5.10 3.60
N SER A 96 -8.53 -4.85 2.63
CA SER A 96 -9.25 -3.58 2.46
C SER A 96 -10.78 -3.68 2.63
N GLY A 97 -11.27 -4.88 2.92
CA GLY A 97 -12.69 -5.20 3.10
C GLY A 97 -13.53 -5.21 1.82
N GLN A 98 -13.02 -4.70 0.67
CA GLN A 98 -13.81 -4.57 -0.57
C GLN A 98 -13.01 -4.61 -1.89
N ARG A 99 -11.73 -4.22 -1.94
CA ARG A 99 -10.92 -4.16 -3.18
C ARG A 99 -9.43 -4.28 -2.91
N SER A 100 -8.71 -5.21 -3.55
CA SER A 100 -7.26 -5.31 -3.38
C SER A 100 -6.51 -4.00 -3.70
N ILE A 101 -5.36 -3.77 -3.04
CA ILE A 101 -4.52 -2.59 -3.29
C ILE A 101 -4.13 -2.49 -4.78
N GLN A 102 -3.84 -3.61 -5.43
CA GLN A 102 -3.56 -3.63 -6.87
C GLN A 102 -4.76 -3.13 -7.70
N SER A 103 -5.98 -3.53 -7.33
CA SER A 103 -7.20 -3.06 -7.97
C SER A 103 -7.33 -1.53 -7.82
N LEU A 104 -7.11 -1.00 -6.61
CA LEU A 104 -7.14 0.44 -6.35
C LEU A 104 -6.10 1.20 -7.18
N ILE A 105 -4.86 0.72 -7.24
CA ILE A 105 -3.81 1.34 -8.07
C ILE A 105 -4.22 1.39 -9.54
N ARG A 106 -4.80 0.30 -10.05
CA ARG A 106 -5.25 0.21 -11.45
C ARG A 106 -6.43 1.15 -11.73
N GLU A 107 -7.45 1.16 -10.88
CA GLU A 107 -8.61 2.03 -11.06
C GLU A 107 -8.22 3.52 -10.94
N HIS A 108 -7.31 3.87 -10.04
CA HIS A 108 -6.74 5.23 -9.97
C HIS A 108 -6.05 5.61 -11.28
N GLY A 109 -5.25 4.71 -11.87
CA GLY A 109 -4.59 4.96 -13.15
C GLY A 109 -5.56 5.18 -14.30
N LYS A 110 -6.64 4.38 -14.40
CA LYS A 110 -7.71 4.58 -15.40
C LYS A 110 -8.42 5.91 -15.20
N GLU A 111 -8.72 6.24 -13.94
CA GLU A 111 -9.42 7.47 -13.59
C GLU A 111 -8.59 8.71 -13.92
N TRP A 112 -7.30 8.69 -13.59
CA TRP A 112 -6.36 9.72 -13.99
C TRP A 112 -6.28 9.86 -15.52
N ALA A 113 -6.16 8.76 -16.25
CA ALA A 113 -6.10 8.79 -17.71
C ALA A 113 -7.39 9.37 -18.33
N ARG A 114 -8.55 8.99 -17.81
CA ARG A 114 -9.85 9.51 -18.27
C ARG A 114 -10.02 11.00 -18.00
N LYS A 115 -9.59 11.47 -16.82
CA LYS A 115 -9.76 12.87 -16.41
C LYS A 115 -8.71 13.79 -17.01
N TRP A 116 -7.44 13.40 -16.94
CA TRP A 116 -6.30 14.28 -17.16
C TRP A 116 -5.34 13.77 -18.23
N GLY A 117 -5.53 12.56 -18.75
CA GLY A 117 -4.68 11.99 -19.79
C GLY A 117 -4.71 12.82 -21.08
N HIS A 118 -3.56 12.99 -21.72
CA HIS A 118 -3.50 13.60 -23.05
C HIS A 118 -3.82 12.57 -24.15
N PRO A 119 -4.45 12.97 -25.27
CA PRO A 119 -4.98 14.31 -25.58
C PRO A 119 -6.45 14.54 -25.18
N ASN A 120 -7.17 13.53 -24.67
CA ASN A 120 -8.65 13.53 -24.56
C ASN A 120 -9.18 13.50 -23.11
N GLY A 121 -8.41 13.99 -22.15
CA GLY A 121 -8.85 14.04 -20.75
C GLY A 121 -10.00 15.02 -20.58
N VAL A 122 -11.12 14.58 -19.98
CA VAL A 122 -12.33 15.42 -19.85
C VAL A 122 -12.06 16.74 -19.14
N MET A 123 -11.07 16.79 -18.22
CA MET A 123 -10.72 18.02 -17.53
C MET A 123 -9.98 19.03 -18.42
N HIS A 124 -9.28 18.58 -19.47
CA HIS A 124 -8.70 19.51 -20.46
C HIS A 124 -9.80 20.19 -21.28
N ASP A 125 -10.83 19.44 -21.66
CA ASP A 125 -12.01 20.01 -22.34
C ASP A 125 -12.77 20.96 -21.43
N MET A 126 -12.99 20.58 -20.17
CA MET A 126 -13.63 21.45 -19.17
C MET A 126 -12.86 22.75 -18.95
N LEU A 127 -11.52 22.71 -18.88
CA LEU A 127 -10.69 23.91 -18.76
C LEU A 127 -10.76 24.82 -19.98
N ARG A 128 -10.99 24.26 -21.17
CA ARG A 128 -11.14 25.03 -22.42
C ARG A 128 -12.51 25.72 -22.49
N VAL A 129 -13.56 25.06 -22.03
CA VAL A 129 -14.94 25.59 -22.10
C VAL A 129 -15.27 26.50 -20.92
N TYR A 130 -14.75 26.20 -19.73
CA TYR A 130 -15.03 26.88 -18.45
C TYR A 130 -13.75 27.36 -17.76
N PRO A 131 -12.98 28.28 -18.37
CA PRO A 131 -11.71 28.76 -17.82
C PRO A 131 -11.85 29.44 -16.44
N GLU A 132 -13.01 30.02 -16.13
CA GLU A 132 -13.34 30.61 -14.83
C GLU A 132 -13.39 29.58 -13.70
N CYS A 133 -13.70 28.31 -14.00
CA CYS A 133 -13.76 27.23 -13.01
C CYS A 133 -12.41 26.50 -12.87
N ARG A 134 -11.32 27.06 -13.41
CA ARG A 134 -9.98 26.48 -13.40
C ARG A 134 -9.48 26.11 -12.01
N TYR A 135 -9.72 26.95 -10.99
CA TYR A 135 -9.29 26.66 -9.63
C TYR A 135 -9.94 25.36 -9.10
N GLU A 136 -11.25 25.24 -9.25
CA GLU A 136 -12.00 24.05 -8.80
C GLU A 136 -11.60 22.80 -9.57
N ILE A 137 -11.46 22.91 -10.91
CA ILE A 137 -11.03 21.81 -11.79
C ILE A 137 -9.62 21.34 -11.41
N THR A 138 -8.69 22.25 -11.16
CA THR A 138 -7.28 21.92 -10.83
C THR A 138 -7.07 21.53 -9.37
N ARG A 139 -7.94 21.94 -8.44
CA ARG A 139 -7.89 21.51 -7.02
C ARG A 139 -7.97 19.99 -6.88
N ASP A 140 -8.80 19.32 -7.67
CA ASP A 140 -8.93 17.87 -7.59
C ASP A 140 -7.71 17.14 -8.19
N ARG A 141 -6.91 17.81 -9.02
CA ARG A 141 -5.65 17.28 -9.53
C ARG A 141 -4.62 17.03 -8.41
N SER A 142 -4.52 17.91 -7.42
CA SER A 142 -3.55 17.76 -6.33
C SER A 142 -3.84 16.57 -5.40
N LYS A 143 -5.11 16.16 -5.31
CA LYS A 143 -5.49 14.94 -4.58
C LYS A 143 -4.95 13.70 -5.28
N HIS A 144 -4.94 13.66 -6.61
CA HIS A 144 -4.30 12.58 -7.36
C HIS A 144 -2.78 12.53 -7.12
N ASP A 145 -2.10 13.68 -6.99
CA ASP A 145 -0.67 13.71 -6.65
C ASP A 145 -0.40 13.03 -5.29
N THR A 146 -1.29 13.22 -4.32
CA THR A 146 -1.20 12.55 -3.01
C THR A 146 -1.35 11.03 -3.14
N VAL A 147 -2.27 10.57 -4.01
CA VAL A 147 -2.42 9.14 -4.30
C VAL A 147 -1.17 8.60 -4.99
N PHE A 148 -0.62 9.29 -6.00
CA PHE A 148 0.63 8.88 -6.67
C PHE A 148 1.80 8.75 -5.69
N ASN A 149 1.99 9.74 -4.82
CA ASN A 149 3.02 9.69 -3.78
C ASN A 149 2.83 8.49 -2.84
N SER A 150 1.58 8.16 -2.51
CA SER A 150 1.26 6.98 -1.69
C SER A 150 1.54 5.68 -2.43
N ILE A 151 1.24 5.59 -3.73
CA ILE A 151 1.56 4.43 -4.57
C ILE A 151 3.07 4.20 -4.66
N ASP A 152 3.84 5.26 -4.89
CA ASP A 152 5.31 5.17 -4.99
C ASP A 152 5.94 4.80 -3.64
N THR A 153 5.41 5.37 -2.55
CA THR A 153 5.81 4.97 -1.19
C THR A 153 5.50 3.49 -0.94
N PHE A 154 4.29 3.02 -1.28
CA PHE A 154 3.89 1.63 -1.15
C PHE A 154 4.83 0.68 -1.92
N ARG A 155 5.17 1.01 -3.16
CA ARG A 155 6.13 0.25 -3.98
C ARG A 155 7.52 0.22 -3.34
N SER A 156 7.98 1.37 -2.84
CA SER A 156 9.28 1.52 -2.19
C SER A 156 9.39 0.70 -0.91
N VAL A 157 8.39 0.77 -0.02
CA VAL A 157 8.40 -0.02 1.23
C VAL A 157 8.23 -1.51 0.94
N SER A 158 7.44 -1.90 -0.07
CA SER A 158 7.32 -3.29 -0.50
C SER A 158 8.66 -3.85 -1.00
N SER A 159 9.39 -3.07 -1.79
CA SER A 159 10.76 -3.41 -2.23
C SER A 159 11.72 -3.54 -1.04
N THR A 160 11.64 -2.61 -0.09
CA THR A 160 12.43 -2.66 1.15
C THR A 160 12.17 -3.95 1.93
N LEU A 161 10.90 -4.35 2.09
CA LEU A 161 10.55 -5.58 2.78
C LEU A 161 11.14 -6.82 2.08
N ARG A 162 11.10 -6.88 0.74
CA ARG A 162 11.75 -7.97 -0.01
C ARG A 162 13.25 -8.04 0.25
N ASN A 163 13.93 -6.88 0.24
CA ASN A 163 15.37 -6.81 0.46
C ASN A 163 15.75 -7.23 1.89
N GLU A 164 15.01 -6.77 2.90
CA GLU A 164 15.25 -7.17 4.28
C GLU A 164 14.93 -8.65 4.50
N GLY A 165 13.87 -9.17 3.87
CA GLY A 165 13.56 -10.60 3.84
C GLY A 165 14.69 -11.44 3.27
N GLN A 166 15.28 -11.00 2.15
CA GLN A 166 16.43 -11.67 1.54
C GLN A 166 17.65 -11.67 2.46
N LYS A 167 17.96 -10.53 3.10
CA LYS A 167 19.08 -10.43 4.07
C LYS A 167 18.86 -11.38 5.25
N ALA A 168 17.65 -11.38 5.83
CA ALA A 168 17.31 -12.24 6.95
C ALA A 168 17.41 -13.73 6.58
N ALA A 169 16.93 -14.11 5.38
CA ALA A 169 17.07 -15.47 4.86
C ALA A 169 18.54 -15.89 4.71
N THR A 170 19.40 -15.02 4.16
CA THR A 170 20.85 -15.28 4.05
C THR A 170 21.48 -15.45 5.43
N ARG A 171 21.14 -14.60 6.41
CA ARG A 171 21.63 -14.71 7.79
C ARG A 171 21.22 -16.04 8.43
N GLN A 172 19.98 -16.47 8.22
CA GLN A 172 19.49 -17.75 8.74
C GLN A 172 20.25 -18.94 8.12
N ALA A 173 20.42 -18.95 6.80
CA ALA A 173 21.15 -20.00 6.10
C ALA A 173 22.62 -20.10 6.58
N ALA A 174 23.29 -18.97 6.80
CA ALA A 174 24.65 -18.95 7.34
C ALA A 174 24.73 -19.54 8.76
N LYS A 175 23.79 -19.18 9.65
CA LYS A 175 23.69 -19.73 11.02
C LYS A 175 23.44 -21.25 10.99
N GLU A 176 22.59 -21.74 10.08
CA GLU A 176 22.32 -23.18 9.93
C GLU A 176 23.52 -23.95 9.38
N ALA A 177 24.24 -23.37 8.41
CA ALA A 177 25.48 -23.94 7.88
C ALA A 177 26.56 -24.07 8.97
N GLU A 178 26.74 -23.03 9.79
CA GLU A 178 27.69 -23.04 10.91
C GLU A 178 27.34 -24.11 11.95
N LYS A 179 26.06 -24.22 12.33
CA LYS A 179 25.58 -25.26 13.25
C LYS A 179 25.83 -26.66 12.68
N THR A 180 25.58 -26.86 11.40
CA THR A 180 25.77 -28.15 10.72
C THR A 180 27.26 -28.51 10.63
N ALA A 181 28.13 -27.53 10.41
CA ALA A 181 29.58 -27.72 10.43
C ALA A 181 30.10 -28.12 11.82
N LYS A 182 29.64 -27.43 12.88
CA LYS A 182 29.98 -27.77 14.28
C LYS A 182 29.47 -29.16 14.68
N ALA A 183 28.29 -29.56 14.21
CA ALA A 183 27.73 -30.88 14.49
C ALA A 183 28.49 -32.05 13.81
N LYS A 184 29.17 -31.79 12.69
CA LYS A 184 29.96 -32.81 11.97
C LYS A 184 31.38 -32.99 12.51
N ASN A 185 31.93 -32.00 13.21
CA ASN A 185 33.22 -32.06 13.90
C ASN A 185 33.06 -31.75 15.39
N PRO A 186 32.49 -32.67 16.19
CA PRO A 186 32.52 -32.53 17.64
C PRO A 186 33.97 -32.68 18.10
N SER A 187 34.53 -31.64 18.74
CA SER A 187 35.79 -31.77 19.48
C SER A 187 35.68 -32.80 20.60
#